data_AF-E2NFJ4-F1
#
_entry.id   AF-E2NFJ4-F1
#
_cell.length_a   1.000
_cell.length_b   1.000
_cell.length_c   1.000
_cell.angle_alpha   90.00
_cell.angle_beta   90.00
_cell.angle_gamma   90.00
#
_symmetry.space_group_name_H-M   'P 1'
#
loop_
_entity.id
_entity.type
_entity.pdbx_description
1 polymer ?
#
loop_
_entity_poly.entity_id
_entity_poly.type
_entity_poly.pdbx_seq_one_letter_code
_entity_poly.pdbx_strand_id
1 'polypeptide(L)'
;MKVLSYSVDSILKNPFYRPEVKGDMKELQFPDRFVYVNDTFCIARSIMVGENKYFQQSLVRWNMLTGEMKLLVEGHPKVERKRSQFAVSLEHNLIVDCYAHHDLMTIYDLDGNLKYNIYGPYWDDKTSNDMVYYDAVVICKDKIVAAYAGGRNWSDEGFPNFFQVYDFDGNYIKTLNIGRKICNFCYDQELNRLIMVLDNEIQFAYLNLDGLIE
;
A
#
# COMPACT_ATOMS: atom_id res chain seq x y z
N MET A 1 -15.75 -14.87 -3.44
CA MET A 1 -14.61 -15.06 -2.49
C MET A 1 -15.11 -14.73 -1.09
N LYS A 2 -14.56 -15.27 0.01
CA LYS A 2 -15.07 -15.04 1.37
C LYS A 2 -14.04 -14.32 2.24
N VAL A 3 -14.48 -13.35 3.04
CA VAL A 3 -13.66 -12.79 4.13
C VAL A 3 -13.81 -13.71 5.33
N LEU A 4 -12.70 -14.28 5.78
CA LEU A 4 -12.66 -15.19 6.92
C LEU A 4 -12.12 -14.47 8.14
N SER A 5 -12.72 -14.74 9.30
CA SER A 5 -12.27 -14.26 10.60
C SER A 5 -11.80 -15.42 11.45
N TYR A 6 -10.71 -15.17 12.17
CA TYR A 6 -9.98 -16.15 12.93
C TYR A 6 -9.81 -15.63 14.36
N SER A 7 -10.39 -16.33 15.34
CA SER A 7 -10.09 -16.09 16.75
C SER A 7 -8.82 -16.85 17.12
N VAL A 8 -7.74 -16.13 17.42
CA VAL A 8 -6.45 -16.71 17.81
C VAL A 8 -6.61 -17.63 19.02
N ASP A 9 -7.34 -17.18 20.05
CA ASP A 9 -7.60 -17.99 21.24
C ASP A 9 -8.33 -19.29 20.94
N SER A 10 -9.28 -19.26 20.00
CA SER A 10 -10.06 -20.43 19.60
C SER A 10 -9.22 -21.40 18.77
N ILE A 11 -8.35 -20.89 17.88
CA ILE A 11 -7.44 -21.72 17.06
C ILE A 11 -6.48 -22.50 17.94
N LEU A 12 -5.88 -21.85 18.94
CA LEU A 12 -4.90 -22.49 19.81
C LEU A 12 -5.51 -23.59 20.69
N LYS A 13 -6.82 -23.51 20.95
CA LYS A 13 -7.54 -24.46 21.83
C LYS A 13 -8.26 -25.58 21.08
N ASN A 14 -8.49 -25.43 19.77
CA ASN A 14 -9.26 -26.40 18.99
C ASN A 14 -8.53 -26.78 17.69
N PRO A 15 -7.94 -27.99 17.60
CA PRO A 15 -7.24 -28.44 16.39
C PRO A 15 -8.18 -28.63 15.17
N PHE A 16 -9.50 -28.60 15.37
CA PHE A 16 -10.51 -28.65 14.31
C PHE A 16 -11.25 -27.31 14.13
N TYR A 17 -10.68 -26.19 14.60
CA TYR A 17 -11.28 -24.88 14.46
C TYR A 17 -11.60 -24.56 12.99
N ARG A 18 -12.81 -24.03 12.76
CA ARG A 18 -13.22 -23.50 11.46
C ARG A 18 -13.40 -21.99 11.57
N PRO A 19 -12.85 -21.22 10.62
CA PRO A 19 -13.02 -19.77 10.63
C PRO A 19 -14.48 -19.38 10.41
N GLU A 20 -14.85 -18.23 10.97
CA GLU A 20 -16.15 -17.62 10.72
C GLU A 20 -16.10 -16.84 9.39
N VAL A 21 -17.20 -16.90 8.63
CA VAL A 21 -17.35 -16.07 7.43
C VAL A 21 -17.82 -14.69 7.89
N LYS A 22 -16.95 -13.70 7.81
CA LYS A 22 -17.25 -12.30 8.17
C LYS A 22 -17.97 -11.54 7.06
N GLY A 23 -17.91 -12.04 5.83
CA GLY A 23 -18.65 -11.50 4.70
C GLY A 23 -18.35 -12.22 3.38
N ASP A 24 -19.24 -12.05 2.42
CA ASP A 24 -19.04 -12.48 1.04
C ASP A 24 -18.48 -11.32 0.21
N MET A 25 -17.41 -11.58 -0.54
CA MET A 25 -16.89 -10.64 -1.52
C MET A 25 -17.66 -10.81 -2.83
N LYS A 26 -18.16 -9.70 -3.37
CA LYS A 26 -18.80 -9.68 -4.69
C LYS A 26 -17.78 -10.09 -5.75
N GLU A 27 -18.22 -10.90 -6.72
CA GLU A 27 -17.32 -11.44 -7.75
C GLU A 27 -16.68 -10.36 -8.63
N LEU A 28 -17.39 -9.23 -8.84
CA LEU A 28 -16.95 -8.16 -9.72
C LEU A 28 -16.20 -7.03 -9.01
N GLN A 29 -16.36 -6.89 -7.68
CA GLN A 29 -15.70 -5.84 -6.91
C GLN A 29 -15.38 -6.32 -5.49
N PHE A 30 -14.11 -6.27 -5.11
CA PHE A 30 -13.65 -6.75 -3.81
C PHE A 30 -12.44 -5.94 -3.31
N PRO A 31 -12.24 -5.85 -1.98
CA PRO A 31 -11.05 -5.20 -1.44
C PRO A 31 -9.90 -6.21 -1.38
N ASP A 32 -8.68 -5.79 -1.72
CA ASP A 32 -7.49 -6.63 -1.58
C ASP A 32 -6.54 -6.15 -0.47
N ARG A 33 -6.65 -4.87 -0.08
CA ARG A 33 -5.97 -4.25 1.07
C ARG A 33 -6.87 -3.21 1.71
N PHE A 34 -6.77 -3.04 3.03
CA PHE A 34 -7.53 -2.05 3.75
C PHE A 34 -6.82 -1.55 5.01
N VAL A 35 -7.13 -0.31 5.39
CA VAL A 35 -6.78 0.28 6.67
C VAL A 35 -8.07 0.46 7.46
N TYR A 36 -8.11 -0.11 8.67
CA TYR A 36 -9.23 0.03 9.59
C TYR A 36 -9.35 1.48 10.06
N VAL A 37 -10.56 2.04 10.00
CA VAL A 37 -10.85 3.40 10.50
C VAL A 37 -11.67 3.33 11.78
N ASN A 38 -12.76 2.56 11.75
CA ASN A 38 -13.64 2.32 12.90
C ASN A 38 -14.47 1.05 12.66
N ASP A 39 -15.37 0.74 13.60
CA ASP A 39 -16.19 -0.48 13.58
C ASP A 39 -17.09 -0.65 12.35
N THR A 40 -17.31 0.43 11.61
CA THR A 40 -18.19 0.44 10.43
C THR A 40 -17.44 0.59 9.11
N PHE A 41 -16.32 1.32 9.08
CA PHE A 41 -15.65 1.70 7.84
C PHE A 41 -14.15 1.40 7.83
N CYS A 42 -13.68 1.02 6.64
CA CYS A 42 -12.28 0.98 6.26
C CYS A 42 -12.03 1.89 5.04
N ILE A 43 -10.79 2.33 4.87
CA ILE A 43 -10.31 2.78 3.56
C ILE A 43 -9.64 1.58 2.90
N ALA A 44 -10.08 1.22 1.70
CA ALA A 44 -9.63 0.01 1.02
C ALA A 44 -9.20 0.29 -0.42
N ARG A 45 -8.26 -0.50 -0.92
CA ARG A 45 -8.00 -0.63 -2.34
C ARG A 45 -8.99 -1.65 -2.90
N SER A 46 -9.89 -1.17 -3.76
CA SER A 46 -10.87 -1.99 -4.45
C SER A 46 -10.28 -2.48 -5.76
N ILE A 47 -10.44 -3.78 -6.04
CA ILE A 47 -10.26 -4.35 -7.37
C ILE A 47 -11.63 -4.48 -8.02
N MET A 48 -11.80 -3.90 -9.20
CA MET A 48 -12.99 -4.08 -10.04
C MET A 48 -12.60 -4.85 -11.30
N VAL A 49 -13.27 -5.98 -11.53
CA VAL A 49 -13.07 -6.80 -12.73
C VAL A 49 -14.03 -6.29 -13.81
N GLY A 50 -13.49 -5.64 -14.85
CA GLY A 50 -14.29 -5.15 -15.97
C GLY A 50 -14.64 -6.25 -16.99
N GLU A 51 -15.57 -5.96 -17.89
CA GLU A 51 -15.98 -6.88 -18.97
C GLU A 51 -14.81 -7.25 -19.91
N ASN A 52 -13.81 -6.37 -20.05
CA ASN A 52 -12.69 -6.49 -20.98
C ASN A 52 -11.45 -7.23 -20.42
N LYS A 53 -11.61 -8.14 -19.44
CA LYS A 53 -10.55 -8.96 -18.79
C LYS A 53 -9.48 -8.20 -18.00
N TYR A 54 -9.42 -6.87 -18.05
CA TYR A 54 -8.54 -6.08 -17.19
C TYR A 54 -9.26 -5.69 -15.89
N PHE A 55 -8.52 -5.75 -14.78
CA PHE A 55 -9.00 -5.22 -13.51
C PHE A 55 -8.48 -3.80 -13.27
N GLN A 56 -9.31 -2.98 -12.66
CA GLN A 56 -8.98 -1.62 -12.23
C GLN A 56 -8.87 -1.53 -10.72
N GLN A 57 -7.95 -0.69 -10.25
CA GLN A 57 -7.78 -0.38 -8.84
C GLN A 57 -8.25 1.04 -8.55
N SER A 58 -8.99 1.21 -7.47
CA SER A 58 -9.38 2.51 -6.92
C SER A 58 -9.33 2.45 -5.40
N LEU A 59 -9.28 3.61 -4.74
CA LEU A 59 -9.48 3.69 -3.30
C LEU A 59 -10.95 3.93 -3.01
N VAL A 60 -11.48 3.22 -2.02
CA VAL A 60 -12.88 3.26 -1.63
C VAL A 60 -13.02 3.39 -0.11
N ARG A 61 -14.10 4.02 0.33
CA ARG A 61 -14.62 3.83 1.67
C ARG A 61 -15.48 2.57 1.67
N TRP A 62 -15.04 1.57 2.41
CA TRP A 62 -15.71 0.28 2.49
C TRP A 62 -16.42 0.13 3.83
N ASN A 63 -17.75 0.02 3.77
CA ASN A 63 -18.56 -0.32 4.94
C ASN A 63 -18.48 -1.84 5.17
N MET A 64 -17.84 -2.24 6.27
CA MET A 64 -17.60 -3.66 6.58
C MET A 64 -18.87 -4.40 7.00
N LEU A 65 -19.89 -3.69 7.48
CA LEU A 65 -21.15 -4.29 7.94
C LEU A 65 -22.10 -4.59 6.78
N THR A 66 -22.19 -3.69 5.80
CA THR A 66 -23.10 -3.80 4.66
C THR A 66 -22.42 -4.31 3.39
N GLY A 67 -21.08 -4.25 3.33
CA GLY A 67 -20.31 -4.53 2.13
C GLY A 67 -20.35 -3.41 1.08
N GLU A 68 -20.96 -2.25 1.38
CA GLU A 68 -21.00 -1.11 0.46
C GLU A 68 -19.60 -0.51 0.27
N MET A 69 -19.22 -0.27 -0.99
CA MET A 69 -17.98 0.43 -1.34
C MET A 69 -18.32 1.72 -2.07
N LYS A 70 -17.95 2.86 -1.46
CA LYS A 70 -18.08 4.18 -2.08
C LYS A 70 -16.73 4.62 -2.60
N LEU A 71 -16.68 5.01 -3.86
CA LEU A 71 -15.48 5.56 -4.48
C LEU A 71 -14.95 6.74 -3.65
N LEU A 72 -13.65 6.72 -3.40
CA LEU A 72 -12.93 7.81 -2.73
C LEU A 72 -11.95 8.47 -3.70
N VAL A 73 -11.12 7.65 -4.37
CA VAL A 73 -10.12 8.12 -5.33
C VAL A 73 -10.07 7.17 -6.51
N GLU A 74 -10.32 7.68 -7.72
CA GLU A 74 -10.11 6.92 -8.97
C GLU A 74 -8.60 6.75 -9.22
N GLY A 75 -7.85 7.85 -9.15
CA GLY A 75 -6.42 7.90 -9.38
C GLY A 75 -6.06 9.02 -10.35
N HIS A 76 -4.77 9.11 -10.69
CA HIS A 76 -4.26 10.09 -11.64
C HIS A 76 -4.91 9.94 -13.04
N PRO A 77 -5.43 11.03 -13.65
CA PRO A 77 -6.26 10.97 -14.86
C PRO A 77 -5.53 10.49 -16.12
N LYS A 78 -4.19 10.55 -16.14
CA LYS A 78 -3.37 10.05 -17.24
C LYS A 78 -2.98 8.57 -17.10
N VAL A 79 -3.27 7.93 -15.97
CA VAL A 79 -2.92 6.52 -15.73
C VAL A 79 -4.10 5.64 -16.10
N GLU A 80 -4.01 4.96 -17.24
CA GLU A 80 -5.07 4.04 -17.72
C GLU A 80 -5.19 2.79 -16.85
N ARG A 81 -4.06 2.26 -16.36
CA ARG A 81 -4.00 0.99 -15.60
C ARG A 81 -3.29 1.20 -14.28
N LYS A 82 -4.06 1.62 -13.28
CA LYS A 82 -3.54 1.84 -11.93
C LYS A 82 -3.16 0.52 -11.26
N ARG A 83 -1.91 0.42 -10.82
CA ARG A 83 -1.42 -0.56 -9.85
C ARG A 83 -0.71 0.23 -8.78
N SER A 84 -1.18 0.21 -7.54
CA SER A 84 -0.61 1.09 -6.52
C SER A 84 -0.75 0.55 -5.11
N GLN A 85 0.22 0.82 -4.24
CA GLN A 85 0.12 0.56 -2.80
C GLN A 85 -0.23 1.85 -2.08
N PHE A 86 -0.93 1.74 -0.95
CA PHE A 86 -1.35 2.92 -0.22
C PHE A 86 -1.12 2.79 1.29
N ALA A 87 -0.97 3.95 1.93
CA ALA A 87 -0.93 4.12 3.38
C ALA A 87 -1.91 5.23 3.79
N VAL A 88 -2.40 5.16 5.02
CA VAL A 88 -3.36 6.13 5.57
C VAL A 88 -2.89 6.56 6.94
N SER A 89 -2.92 7.85 7.22
CA SER A 89 -2.83 8.40 8.58
C SER A 89 -4.10 9.15 8.91
N LEU A 90 -4.86 8.63 9.87
CA LEU A 90 -6.06 9.27 10.37
C LEU A 90 -5.73 10.54 11.16
N GLU A 91 -4.64 10.51 11.91
CA GLU A 91 -4.14 11.63 12.70
C GLU A 91 -3.79 12.84 11.82
N HIS A 92 -3.16 12.60 10.67
CA HIS A 92 -2.67 13.66 9.78
C HIS A 92 -3.61 13.97 8.61
N ASN A 93 -4.82 13.39 8.58
CA ASN A 93 -5.77 13.52 7.49
C ASN A 93 -5.10 13.30 6.12
N LEU A 94 -4.47 12.12 5.96
CA LEU A 94 -3.56 11.83 4.85
C LEU A 94 -3.79 10.43 4.27
N ILE A 95 -3.84 10.36 2.94
CA ILE A 95 -3.74 9.12 2.17
C ILE A 95 -2.57 9.28 1.20
N VAL A 96 -1.66 8.32 1.20
CA VAL A 96 -0.54 8.27 0.26
C VAL A 96 -0.74 7.07 -0.64
N ASP A 97 -0.66 7.27 -1.95
CA ASP A 97 -0.90 6.24 -2.97
C ASP A 97 0.26 6.24 -3.98
N CYS A 98 1.06 5.18 -3.94
CA CYS A 98 2.31 5.03 -4.69
C CYS A 98 2.13 4.03 -5.83
N TYR A 99 2.45 4.44 -7.05
CA TYR A 99 2.18 3.68 -8.26
C TYR A 99 3.30 2.67 -8.55
N ALA A 100 2.93 1.42 -8.82
CA ALA A 100 3.89 0.36 -9.08
C ALA A 100 4.58 0.55 -10.45
N HIS A 101 3.83 0.89 -11.50
CA HIS A 101 4.35 0.96 -12.88
C HIS A 101 4.51 2.37 -13.42
N HIS A 102 4.29 3.38 -12.59
CA HIS A 102 4.59 4.76 -12.92
C HIS A 102 5.40 5.38 -11.78
N ASP A 103 6.39 6.19 -12.12
CA ASP A 103 7.21 6.91 -11.15
C ASP A 103 6.41 8.08 -10.55
N LEU A 104 5.40 7.72 -9.74
CA LEU A 104 4.37 8.61 -9.25
C LEU A 104 3.95 8.22 -7.83
N MET A 105 3.99 9.19 -6.94
CA MET A 105 3.28 9.18 -5.67
C MET A 105 2.21 10.26 -5.70
N THR A 106 1.03 9.94 -5.16
CA THR A 106 -0.06 10.91 -5.01
C THR A 106 -0.50 10.98 -3.56
N ILE A 107 -0.79 12.18 -3.09
CA ILE A 107 -1.18 12.45 -1.71
C ILE A 107 -2.57 13.07 -1.74
N TYR A 108 -3.48 12.53 -0.94
CA TYR A 108 -4.85 13.01 -0.75
C TYR A 108 -5.12 13.30 0.72
N ASP A 109 -6.19 14.04 1.00
CA ASP A 109 -6.83 13.98 2.32
C ASP A 109 -7.74 12.74 2.46
N LEU A 110 -8.32 12.54 3.65
CA LEU A 110 -9.23 11.41 3.91
C LEU A 110 -10.57 11.52 3.16
N ASP A 111 -10.88 12.68 2.58
CA ASP A 111 -12.05 12.91 1.72
C ASP A 111 -11.78 12.59 0.25
N GLY A 112 -10.54 12.25 -0.10
CA GLY A 112 -10.12 11.92 -1.45
C GLY A 112 -9.77 13.15 -2.29
N ASN A 113 -9.66 14.33 -1.68
CA ASN A 113 -9.21 15.53 -2.38
C ASN A 113 -7.69 15.44 -2.60
N LEU A 114 -7.27 15.65 -3.84
CA LEU A 114 -5.85 15.67 -4.20
C LEU A 114 -5.15 16.84 -3.50
N LYS A 115 -4.08 16.52 -2.77
CA LYS A 115 -3.13 17.49 -2.23
C LYS A 115 -1.95 17.68 -3.18
N TYR A 116 -1.28 16.57 -3.54
CA TYR A 116 -0.05 16.61 -4.33
C TYR A 116 0.08 15.44 -5.30
N ASN A 117 0.65 15.71 -6.47
CA ASN A 117 1.24 14.69 -7.35
C ASN A 117 2.76 14.88 -7.32
N ILE A 118 3.49 13.83 -6.95
CA ILE A 118 4.93 13.80 -6.89
C ILE A 118 5.41 12.92 -8.03
N TYR A 119 5.88 13.57 -9.09
CA TYR A 119 6.44 12.92 -10.27
C TYR A 119 7.92 12.67 -10.04
N GLY A 120 8.35 11.42 -10.13
CA GLY A 120 9.76 11.10 -10.15
C GLY A 120 10.39 11.36 -11.53
N PRO A 121 11.72 11.27 -11.63
CA PRO A 121 12.47 11.62 -12.84
C PRO A 121 12.13 10.75 -14.06
N TYR A 122 11.50 9.59 -13.87
CA TYR A 122 11.15 8.66 -14.94
C TYR A 122 9.64 8.59 -15.20
N TRP A 123 8.88 9.58 -14.75
CA TRP A 123 7.44 9.64 -14.98
C TRP A 123 7.10 9.68 -16.49
N ASP A 124 6.15 8.83 -16.88
CA ASP A 124 5.45 8.87 -18.16
C ASP A 124 4.00 8.34 -17.99
N ASP A 125 3.15 8.58 -18.99
CA ASP A 125 1.76 8.12 -19.04
C ASP A 125 1.57 6.87 -19.91
N LYS A 126 2.64 6.14 -20.22
CA LYS A 126 2.57 4.94 -21.06
C LYS A 126 1.95 3.80 -20.28
N THR A 127 0.94 3.15 -20.87
CA THR A 127 0.38 1.91 -20.35
C THR A 127 1.36 0.75 -20.54
N SER A 128 2.26 0.53 -19.58
CA SER A 128 3.27 -0.53 -19.56
C SER A 128 3.48 -1.05 -18.14
N ASN A 129 3.94 -2.28 -18.01
CA ASN A 129 4.38 -2.88 -16.74
C ASN A 129 5.86 -3.28 -16.81
N ASP A 130 6.63 -2.67 -17.73
CA ASP A 130 8.03 -2.97 -17.96
C ASP A 130 8.91 -2.50 -16.80
N MET A 131 8.48 -1.43 -16.12
CA MET A 131 9.17 -0.82 -14.99
C MET A 131 8.39 -1.03 -13.70
N VAL A 132 9.12 -1.12 -12.58
CA VAL A 132 8.58 -1.08 -11.23
C VAL A 132 9.25 0.06 -10.47
N TYR A 133 8.44 0.90 -9.83
CA TYR A 133 8.88 2.02 -9.02
C TYR A 133 8.57 1.74 -7.56
N TYR A 134 7.31 1.83 -7.14
CA TYR A 134 6.93 1.66 -5.73
C TYR A 134 6.24 0.32 -5.45
N ASP A 135 6.67 -0.39 -4.39
CA ASP A 135 6.10 -1.71 -4.05
C ASP A 135 5.48 -1.80 -2.64
N ALA A 136 5.74 -0.82 -1.78
CA ALA A 136 5.07 -0.66 -0.50
C ALA A 136 5.29 0.75 0.05
N VAL A 137 4.38 1.23 0.90
CA VAL A 137 4.48 2.53 1.55
C VAL A 137 3.89 2.45 2.95
N VAL A 138 4.51 3.16 3.89
CA VAL A 138 4.03 3.35 5.27
C VAL A 138 4.21 4.80 5.68
N ILE A 139 3.46 5.22 6.70
CA ILE A 139 3.63 6.53 7.34
C ILE A 139 4.32 6.28 8.68
N CYS A 140 5.50 6.86 8.85
CA CYS A 140 6.33 6.74 10.05
C CYS A 140 6.36 8.10 10.75
N LYS A 141 5.62 8.25 11.86
CA LYS A 141 5.44 9.55 12.54
C LYS A 141 4.98 10.61 11.53
N ASP A 142 5.81 11.61 11.26
CA ASP A 142 5.57 12.75 10.38
C ASP A 142 6.16 12.58 8.97
N LYS A 143 6.63 11.37 8.62
CA LYS A 143 7.27 11.07 7.33
C LYS A 143 6.54 9.98 6.55
N ILE A 144 6.66 10.03 5.24
CA ILE A 144 6.27 8.98 4.31
C ILE A 144 7.53 8.17 3.99
N VAL A 145 7.45 6.85 4.11
CA VAL A 145 8.54 5.93 3.73
C VAL A 145 8.01 4.96 2.69
N ALA A 146 8.59 4.99 1.50
CA ALA A 146 8.17 4.15 0.38
C ALA A 146 9.32 3.26 -0.12
N ALA A 147 9.05 1.96 -0.28
CA ALA A 147 9.98 1.03 -0.91
C ALA A 147 10.02 1.30 -2.41
N TYR A 148 11.21 1.61 -2.93
CA TYR A 148 11.41 1.99 -4.33
C TYR A 148 12.43 1.07 -5.01
N ALA A 149 12.14 0.68 -6.25
CA ALA A 149 13.00 -0.10 -7.14
C ALA A 149 13.60 0.75 -8.27
N GLY A 150 12.74 1.34 -9.12
CA GLY A 150 13.17 2.15 -10.27
C GLY A 150 13.81 1.34 -11.39
N GLY A 151 13.41 0.08 -11.53
CA GLY A 151 14.06 -0.88 -12.41
C GLY A 151 13.10 -1.76 -13.18
N ARG A 152 13.63 -2.63 -14.04
CA ARG A 152 12.81 -3.48 -14.92
C ARG A 152 12.10 -4.57 -14.13
N ASN A 153 10.80 -4.69 -14.32
CA ASN A 153 9.90 -5.63 -13.65
C ASN A 153 10.34 -7.09 -13.78
N TRP A 154 10.73 -7.51 -14.99
CA TRP A 154 11.13 -8.90 -15.28
C TRP A 154 12.61 -9.18 -15.01
N SER A 155 13.22 -8.40 -14.12
CA SER A 155 14.62 -8.54 -13.74
C SER A 155 14.77 -8.32 -12.24
N ASP A 156 15.97 -8.59 -11.73
CA ASP A 156 16.34 -8.31 -10.34
C ASP A 156 16.24 -6.83 -9.96
N GLU A 157 16.26 -5.92 -10.95
CA GLU A 157 16.10 -4.48 -10.75
C GLU A 157 14.66 -4.09 -10.35
N GLY A 158 13.68 -4.96 -10.58
CA GLY A 158 12.28 -4.71 -10.21
C GLY A 158 12.01 -4.86 -8.71
N PHE A 159 12.97 -5.37 -7.94
CA PHE A 159 12.85 -5.50 -6.48
C PHE A 159 13.35 -4.24 -5.78
N PRO A 160 12.54 -3.62 -4.90
CA PRO A 160 13.01 -2.51 -4.10
C PRO A 160 14.20 -2.90 -3.24
N ASN A 161 15.21 -2.05 -3.17
CA ASN A 161 16.37 -2.23 -2.28
C ASN A 161 16.75 -0.95 -1.52
N PHE A 162 15.93 0.09 -1.67
CA PHE A 162 16.01 1.32 -0.89
C PHE A 162 14.63 1.84 -0.52
N PHE A 163 14.61 2.65 0.53
CA PHE A 163 13.45 3.48 0.86
C PHE A 163 13.69 4.92 0.42
N GLN A 164 12.68 5.53 -0.19
CA GLN A 164 12.62 6.97 -0.33
C GLN A 164 11.78 7.55 0.81
N VAL A 165 12.28 8.65 1.39
CA VAL A 165 11.65 9.33 2.54
C VAL A 165 11.18 10.69 2.08
N TYR A 166 9.93 11.01 2.39
CA TYR A 166 9.28 12.28 2.06
C TYR A 166 8.63 12.90 3.30
N ASP A 167 8.42 14.21 3.29
CA ASP A 167 7.47 14.87 4.18
C ASP A 167 6.02 14.73 3.65
N PHE A 168 5.04 15.27 4.37
CA PHE A 168 3.62 15.19 3.99
C PHE A 168 3.21 16.11 2.85
N ASP A 169 4.08 17.05 2.46
CA ASP A 169 3.88 17.88 1.26
C ASP A 169 4.46 17.20 0.02
N GLY A 170 5.08 16.03 0.19
CA GLY A 170 5.69 15.25 -0.89
C GLY A 170 7.09 15.72 -1.26
N ASN A 171 7.74 16.54 -0.43
CA ASN A 171 9.14 16.91 -0.67
C ASN A 171 10.03 15.71 -0.33
N TYR A 172 10.91 15.36 -1.27
CA TYR A 172 11.93 14.34 -1.05
C TYR A 172 12.93 14.82 0.01
N ILE A 173 13.15 13.99 1.02
CA ILE A 173 14.13 14.24 2.08
C ILE A 173 15.42 13.49 1.77
N LYS A 174 15.33 12.16 1.62
CA LYS A 174 16.50 11.31 1.38
C LYS A 174 16.14 9.89 0.95
N THR A 175 17.18 9.14 0.60
CA THR A 175 17.13 7.71 0.30
C THR A 175 17.88 6.92 1.35
N LEU A 176 17.31 5.80 1.80
CA LEU A 176 17.92 4.83 2.69
C LEU A 176 18.25 3.56 1.89
N ASN A 177 19.53 3.33 1.61
CA ASN A 177 19.96 2.11 0.92
C ASN A 177 20.04 0.94 1.89
N ILE A 178 19.21 -0.08 1.67
CA ILE A 178 19.15 -1.29 2.52
C ILE A 178 20.15 -2.35 2.04
N GLY A 179 20.61 -2.26 0.79
CA GLY A 179 21.56 -3.18 0.19
C GLY A 179 21.02 -4.60 -0.01
N ARG A 180 19.72 -4.81 0.23
CA ARG A 180 19.02 -6.09 0.12
C ARG A 180 17.64 -5.86 -0.48
N LYS A 181 17.17 -6.84 -1.25
CA LYS A 181 15.83 -6.84 -1.85
C LYS A 181 14.76 -6.93 -0.75
N ILE A 182 13.81 -6.01 -0.78
CA ILE A 182 12.72 -5.86 0.18
C ILE A 182 11.46 -6.43 -0.48
N CYS A 183 10.88 -7.47 0.13
CA CYS A 183 9.63 -8.07 -0.36
C CYS A 183 8.40 -7.35 0.20
N ASN A 184 8.48 -6.92 1.47
CA ASN A 184 7.42 -6.18 2.15
C ASN A 184 7.99 -5.58 3.45
N PHE A 185 7.29 -4.61 4.01
CA PHE A 185 7.65 -4.04 5.31
C PHE A 185 6.46 -3.42 6.03
N CYS A 186 6.60 -3.23 7.34
CA CYS A 186 5.65 -2.49 8.15
C CYS A 186 6.38 -1.58 9.14
N TYR A 187 5.64 -0.62 9.70
CA TYR A 187 6.12 0.29 10.73
C TYR A 187 5.67 -0.20 12.11
N ASP A 188 6.63 -0.31 13.03
CA ASP A 188 6.42 -0.55 14.45
C ASP A 188 6.56 0.79 15.18
N GLN A 189 5.41 1.39 15.50
CA GLN A 189 5.32 2.72 16.09
C GLN A 189 5.86 2.78 17.52
N GLU A 190 5.72 1.70 18.30
CA GLU A 190 6.16 1.65 19.70
C GLU A 190 7.68 1.75 19.81
N LEU A 191 8.38 1.12 18.87
CA LEU A 191 9.85 1.05 18.85
C LEU A 191 10.48 1.91 17.75
N ASN A 192 9.69 2.76 17.09
CA ASN A 192 10.10 3.63 15.99
C ASN A 192 11.02 2.92 14.98
N ARG A 193 10.57 1.80 14.42
CA ARG A 193 11.38 0.98 13.51
C ARG A 193 10.58 0.42 12.35
N LEU A 194 11.26 0.13 11.24
CA LEU A 194 10.69 -0.69 10.17
C LEU A 194 11.00 -2.16 10.43
N ILE A 195 10.02 -3.03 10.23
CA ILE A 195 10.20 -4.48 10.18
C ILE A 195 10.05 -4.90 8.71
N MET A 196 11.02 -5.64 8.18
CA MET A 196 11.12 -5.94 6.76
C MET A 196 11.21 -7.44 6.53
N VAL A 197 10.57 -7.89 5.45
CA VAL A 197 10.80 -9.20 4.83
C VAL A 197 11.74 -9.00 3.65
N LEU A 198 12.79 -9.81 3.59
CA LEU A 198 13.84 -9.69 2.57
C LEU A 198 13.90 -10.94 1.69
N ASP A 199 14.21 -10.76 0.40
CA ASP A 199 14.53 -11.86 -0.53
C ASP A 199 16.03 -12.21 -0.38
N ASN A 200 16.36 -12.91 0.70
CA ASN A 200 17.74 -13.30 1.04
C ASN A 200 17.78 -14.48 2.02
N GLU A 201 18.98 -14.97 2.35
CA GLU A 201 19.17 -15.95 3.44
C GLU A 201 18.64 -15.41 4.78
N ILE A 202 18.87 -14.12 5.05
CA ILE A 202 18.24 -13.40 6.15
C ILE A 202 16.87 -12.94 5.68
N GLN A 203 15.81 -13.61 6.13
CA GLN A 203 14.44 -13.37 5.68
C GLN A 203 13.73 -12.23 6.43
N PHE A 204 14.16 -11.92 7.66
CA PHE A 204 13.58 -10.86 8.49
C PHE A 204 14.65 -9.92 9.00
N ALA A 205 14.39 -8.62 8.91
CA ALA A 205 15.26 -7.58 9.44
C ALA A 205 14.44 -6.45 10.06
N TYR A 206 15.09 -5.63 10.87
CA TYR A 206 14.52 -4.37 11.31
C TYR A 206 15.50 -3.22 11.13
N LEU A 207 14.96 -2.00 10.98
CA LEU A 207 15.72 -0.76 10.87
C LEU A 207 15.19 0.24 11.91
N ASN A 208 16.00 0.59 12.90
CA ASN A 208 15.67 1.68 13.82
C ASN A 208 15.70 3.03 13.06
N LEU A 209 14.68 3.84 13.26
CA LEU A 209 14.48 5.12 12.60
C LEU A 209 14.93 6.34 13.43
N ASP A 210 15.29 6.16 14.70
CA ASP A 210 15.79 7.22 15.59
C ASP A 210 17.05 7.89 15.01
N GLY A 211 17.05 9.23 14.92
CA GLY A 211 18.11 10.00 14.27
C GLY A 211 18.29 9.73 12.77
N LEU A 212 17.47 8.84 12.18
CA LEU A 212 17.55 8.51 10.77
C LEU A 212 16.60 9.39 9.97
N ILE A 213 15.32 9.45 10.27
CA ILE A 213 14.33 10.15 9.42
C ILE A 213 13.72 11.39 10.07
N GLU A 214 14.40 11.96 11.07
CA GLU A 214 14.01 13.21 11.73
C GLU A 214 13.96 14.39 10.77
#